data_AF-A0A349HGC1-F1
#
_entry.id   AF-A0A349HGC1-F1
#
_cell.length_a   1.000
_cell.length_b   1.000
_cell.length_c   1.000
_cell.angle_alpha   90.00
_cell.angle_beta   90.00
_cell.angle_gamma   90.00
#
_symmetry.space_group_name_H-M   'P 1'
#
loop_
_entity.id
_entity.type
_entity.pdbx_description
1 polymer ?
#
loop_
_entity_poly.entity_id
_entity_poly.type
_entity_poly.pdbx_seq_one_letter_code
_entity_poly.pdbx_strand_id
1 'polypeptide(L)'
;MNFNSLSSHQAHIKHGLKTGIAAVLAYVAADLCNLKFGYWAALSAVIVMQINVADSIKMCWYRFSGTAIGAFIGVLCILAFPQTPHMTMLALFISVGFCAYMTRYNTRYKMAAITTTIVTLASLGEPNRVEFGLFRVLEIGIGVGSAFLTSIAVWPMRASETLKNELFNQFEECAANYETLMDGFLDKQSCLIPSALEAFNGRLAKNREIYAKVIRLERFIYVEDTQLLGMKVDILEKCASHLRAMLHALSHVHGEGYHIMMENELRQLAKATSQAMRDIGSKRIPDEKSLHNALVASQKKLETLRNEGATRRFYLQKMIQFFAFYHSAQFICEDLLRYTHERKRINTKLTKN
;
A
#
# COMPACT_ATOMS: atom_id res chain seq x y z
N MET A 1 13.71 6.67 -10.40
CA MET A 1 13.62 5.58 -9.40
C MET A 1 14.63 5.87 -8.28
N ASN A 2 14.30 6.76 -7.35
CA ASN A 2 15.11 6.99 -6.13
C ASN A 2 14.18 6.81 -4.93
N PHE A 3 13.83 5.56 -4.63
CA PHE A 3 13.37 5.21 -3.28
C PHE A 3 14.59 5.32 -2.38
N ASN A 4 14.50 6.04 -1.26
CA ASN A 4 15.48 6.05 -0.17
C ASN A 4 16.25 4.72 -0.07
N SER A 5 17.46 4.69 -0.63
CA SER A 5 18.17 3.45 -0.98
C SER A 5 18.60 2.67 0.26
N LEU A 6 18.84 3.37 1.36
CA LEU A 6 19.29 2.79 2.62
C LEU A 6 18.20 2.01 3.37
N SER A 7 16.96 2.53 3.44
CA SER A 7 15.88 1.86 4.18
C SER A 7 15.33 0.64 3.42
N SER A 8 15.23 0.75 2.09
CA SER A 8 14.86 -0.38 1.22
C SER A 8 15.92 -1.48 1.29
N HIS A 9 17.20 -1.14 1.19
CA HIS A 9 18.29 -2.11 1.26
C HIS A 9 18.33 -2.82 2.62
N GLN A 10 18.16 -2.10 3.72
CA GLN A 10 18.06 -2.69 5.06
C GLN A 10 16.86 -3.65 5.18
N ALA A 11 15.71 -3.31 4.60
CA ALA A 11 14.54 -4.19 4.59
C ALA A 11 14.80 -5.47 3.80
N HIS A 12 15.47 -5.38 2.65
CA HIS A 12 15.85 -6.54 1.84
C HIS A 12 16.88 -7.44 2.55
N ILE A 13 17.87 -6.87 3.23
CA ILE A 13 18.84 -7.65 4.04
C ILE A 13 18.12 -8.39 5.18
N LYS A 14 17.27 -7.67 5.94
CA LYS A 14 16.49 -8.28 7.02
C LYS A 14 15.61 -9.42 6.50
N HIS A 15 14.95 -9.21 5.37
CA HIS A 15 14.14 -10.24 4.72
C HIS A 15 14.99 -11.45 4.31
N GLY A 16 16.14 -11.24 3.67
CA GLY A 16 17.05 -12.34 3.28
C GLY A 16 17.50 -13.19 4.46
N LEU A 17 17.96 -12.55 5.55
CA LEU A 17 18.37 -13.25 6.77
C LEU A 17 17.20 -14.01 7.40
N LYS A 18 16.03 -13.37 7.47
CA LYS A 18 14.79 -13.95 8.00
C LYS A 18 14.33 -15.16 7.20
N THR A 19 14.42 -15.12 5.87
CA THR A 19 14.11 -16.25 5.00
C THR A 19 15.10 -17.40 5.21
N GLY A 20 16.39 -17.10 5.40
CA GLY A 20 17.39 -18.11 5.78
C GLY A 20 17.04 -18.80 7.10
N ILE A 21 16.70 -18.03 8.14
CA ILE A 21 16.26 -18.56 9.44
C ILE A 21 15.02 -19.45 9.28
N ALA A 22 14.02 -19.02 8.51
CA ALA A 22 12.81 -19.79 8.27
C ALA A 22 13.10 -21.12 7.56
N ALA A 23 14.01 -21.12 6.59
CA ALA A 23 14.41 -22.33 5.86
C ALA A 23 15.15 -23.33 6.75
N VAL A 24 16.09 -22.86 7.57
CA VAL A 24 16.82 -23.70 8.53
C VAL A 24 15.85 -24.28 9.57
N LEU A 25 14.99 -23.44 10.15
CA LEU A 25 13.98 -23.87 11.11
C LEU A 25 13.06 -24.94 10.52
N ALA A 26 12.59 -24.74 9.29
CA ALA A 26 11.74 -25.71 8.60
C ALA A 26 12.45 -27.04 8.33
N TYR A 27 13.72 -26.99 7.93
CA TYR A 27 14.51 -28.20 7.68
C TYR A 27 14.75 -28.97 8.97
N VAL A 28 15.20 -28.30 10.03
CA VAL A 28 15.43 -28.91 11.35
C VAL A 28 14.14 -29.50 11.91
N ALA A 29 13.02 -28.78 11.80
CA ALA A 29 11.72 -29.31 12.24
C ALA A 29 11.30 -30.56 11.46
N ALA A 30 11.54 -30.59 10.15
CA ALA A 30 11.23 -31.76 9.32
C ALA A 30 12.14 -32.96 9.63
N ASP A 31 13.42 -32.72 9.91
CA ASP A 31 14.39 -33.74 10.31
C ASP A 31 14.04 -34.35 11.68
N LEU A 32 13.65 -33.52 12.66
CA LEU A 32 13.15 -33.98 13.97
C LEU A 32 11.88 -34.84 13.85
N CYS A 33 11.05 -34.59 12.84
CA CYS A 33 9.89 -35.41 12.52
C CYS A 33 10.23 -36.66 11.69
N ASN A 34 11.52 -36.93 11.40
CA ASN A 34 12.01 -38.04 10.58
C ASN A 34 11.35 -38.11 9.18
N LEU A 35 11.13 -36.95 8.55
CA LEU A 35 10.50 -36.90 7.22
C LEU A 35 11.51 -37.20 6.11
N LYS A 36 11.20 -38.22 5.29
CA LYS A 36 12.04 -38.68 4.16
C LYS A 36 12.43 -37.55 3.19
N PHE A 37 11.55 -36.57 2.94
CA PHE A 37 11.82 -35.47 2.02
C PHE A 37 11.75 -34.08 2.69
N GLY A 38 12.43 -33.92 3.83
CA GLY A 38 12.46 -32.67 4.61
C GLY A 38 12.88 -31.41 3.84
N TYR A 39 13.56 -31.53 2.69
CA TYR A 39 13.87 -30.38 1.82
C TYR A 39 12.62 -29.66 1.30
N TRP A 40 11.46 -30.33 1.20
CA TRP A 40 10.19 -29.69 0.82
C TRP A 40 9.68 -28.71 1.87
N ALA A 41 9.97 -28.97 3.15
CA ALA A 41 9.64 -28.03 4.22
C ALA A 41 10.45 -26.74 4.06
N ALA A 42 11.77 -26.86 3.88
CA ALA A 42 12.65 -25.72 3.64
C ALA A 42 12.26 -24.95 2.37
N LEU A 43 12.03 -25.64 1.26
CA LEU A 43 11.60 -25.03 0.00
C LEU A 43 10.27 -24.29 0.16
N SER A 44 9.31 -24.89 0.89
CA SER A 44 8.02 -24.25 1.13
C SER A 44 8.14 -23.03 2.00
N ALA A 45 9.00 -23.05 3.02
CA ALA A 45 9.30 -21.87 3.82
C ALA A 45 9.83 -20.73 2.93
N VAL A 46 10.82 -21.00 2.07
CA VAL A 46 11.36 -19.99 1.14
C VAL A 46 10.28 -19.43 0.21
N ILE A 47 9.43 -20.29 -0.36
CA ILE A 47 8.37 -19.88 -1.29
C ILE A 47 7.36 -18.93 -0.64
N VAL A 48 6.99 -19.18 0.62
CA VAL A 48 5.92 -18.41 1.28
C VAL A 48 6.42 -17.17 2.01
N MET A 49 7.73 -17.07 2.27
CA MET A 49 8.33 -15.90 2.90
C MET A 49 8.18 -14.67 2.00
N GLN A 50 7.69 -13.58 2.58
CA GLN A 50 7.56 -12.27 1.95
C GLN A 50 8.15 -11.21 2.87
N ILE A 51 8.43 -10.02 2.32
CA ILE A 51 8.95 -8.89 3.09
C ILE A 51 7.96 -8.49 4.19
N ASN A 52 6.66 -8.42 3.87
CA ASN A 52 5.61 -8.12 4.84
C ASN A 52 5.04 -9.40 5.46
N VAL A 53 4.72 -9.35 6.75
CA VAL A 53 4.10 -10.49 7.47
C VAL A 53 2.75 -10.85 6.86
N ALA A 54 1.92 -9.84 6.59
CA ALA A 54 0.62 -9.98 5.96
C ALA A 54 0.68 -10.75 4.61
N ASP A 55 1.63 -10.39 3.74
CA ASP A 55 1.80 -11.06 2.45
C ASP A 55 2.31 -12.50 2.62
N SER A 56 3.19 -12.74 3.62
CA SER A 56 3.67 -14.08 3.96
C SER A 56 2.52 -14.99 4.40
N ILE A 57 1.59 -14.50 5.21
CA ILE A 57 0.41 -15.26 5.68
C ILE A 57 -0.50 -15.65 4.52
N LYS A 58 -0.75 -14.74 3.57
CA LYS A 58 -1.50 -15.06 2.34
C LYS A 58 -0.83 -16.18 1.56
N MET A 59 0.49 -16.12 1.40
CA MET A 59 1.25 -17.15 0.69
C MET A 59 1.27 -18.49 1.45
N CYS A 60 1.38 -18.46 2.77
CA CYS A 60 1.24 -19.62 3.65
C CYS A 60 -0.10 -20.33 3.39
N TRP A 61 -1.20 -19.59 3.42
CA TRP A 61 -2.53 -20.15 3.17
C TRP A 61 -2.71 -20.63 1.74
N TYR A 62 -2.23 -19.86 0.76
CA TYR A 62 -2.25 -20.21 -0.66
C TYR A 62 -1.50 -21.53 -0.92
N ARG A 63 -0.29 -21.67 -0.36
CA ARG A 63 0.55 -22.85 -0.50
C ARG A 63 -0.07 -24.05 0.19
N PHE A 64 -0.46 -23.93 1.46
CA PHE A 64 -1.02 -25.03 2.24
C PHE A 64 -2.33 -25.56 1.63
N SER A 65 -3.31 -24.69 1.38
CA SER A 65 -4.60 -25.10 0.84
C SER A 65 -4.49 -25.62 -0.61
N GLY A 66 -3.67 -24.99 -1.45
CA GLY A 66 -3.41 -25.48 -2.80
C GLY A 66 -2.75 -26.86 -2.79
N THR A 67 -1.77 -27.07 -1.92
CA THR A 67 -1.12 -28.37 -1.73
C THR A 67 -2.09 -29.42 -1.22
N ALA A 68 -2.91 -29.13 -0.22
CA ALA A 68 -3.89 -30.10 0.29
C ALA A 68 -4.87 -30.55 -0.81
N ILE A 69 -5.40 -29.59 -1.59
CA ILE A 69 -6.29 -29.90 -2.72
C ILE A 69 -5.56 -30.72 -3.80
N GLY A 70 -4.34 -30.32 -4.18
CA GLY A 70 -3.58 -31.01 -5.21
C GLY A 70 -3.13 -32.42 -4.79
N ALA A 71 -2.73 -32.58 -3.53
CA ALA A 71 -2.41 -33.90 -2.98
C ALA A 71 -3.64 -34.81 -2.98
N PHE A 72 -4.81 -34.29 -2.59
CA PHE A 72 -6.07 -35.03 -2.65
C PHE A 72 -6.42 -35.47 -4.09
N ILE A 73 -6.36 -34.54 -5.06
CA ILE A 73 -6.61 -34.86 -6.48
C ILE A 73 -5.57 -35.87 -7.00
N GLY A 74 -4.30 -35.70 -6.64
CA GLY A 74 -3.23 -36.61 -7.04
C GLY A 74 -3.41 -38.02 -6.48
N VAL A 75 -3.83 -38.15 -5.22
CA VAL A 75 -4.19 -39.44 -4.62
C VAL A 75 -5.39 -40.06 -5.32
N LEU A 76 -6.44 -39.28 -5.63
CA LEU A 76 -7.57 -39.80 -6.41
C LEU A 76 -7.12 -40.33 -7.78
N CYS A 77 -6.20 -39.65 -8.45
CA CYS A 77 -5.63 -40.13 -9.71
C CYS A 77 -4.83 -41.42 -9.54
N ILE A 78 -4.04 -41.54 -8.47
CA ILE A 78 -3.29 -42.76 -8.16
C ILE A 78 -4.23 -43.95 -7.92
N LEU A 79 -5.38 -43.72 -7.29
CA LEU A 79 -6.38 -44.75 -7.01
C LEU A 79 -7.24 -45.12 -8.23
N ALA A 80 -7.56 -44.13 -9.08
CA ALA A 80 -8.45 -44.33 -10.23
C ALA A 80 -7.74 -44.87 -11.48
N PHE A 81 -6.46 -44.55 -11.68
CA PHE A 81 -5.73 -44.88 -12.90
C PHE A 81 -4.63 -45.92 -12.63
N PRO A 82 -4.54 -47.01 -13.43
CA PRO A 82 -3.46 -47.97 -13.34
C PRO A 82 -2.09 -47.33 -13.57
N GLN A 83 -1.04 -47.92 -12.99
CA GLN A 83 0.35 -47.46 -13.15
C GLN A 83 0.95 -47.90 -14.50
N THR A 84 0.35 -47.45 -15.61
CA THR A 84 0.93 -47.57 -16.95
C THR A 84 1.27 -46.19 -17.51
N PRO A 85 2.24 -46.08 -18.44
CA PRO A 85 2.63 -44.79 -19.02
C PRO A 85 1.43 -44.03 -19.64
N HIS A 86 0.60 -44.73 -20.41
CA HIS A 86 -0.57 -44.12 -21.06
C HIS A 86 -1.64 -43.67 -20.05
N MET A 87 -1.91 -44.48 -19.01
CA MET A 87 -2.88 -44.11 -17.98
C MET A 87 -2.37 -42.97 -17.10
N THR A 88 -1.06 -42.89 -16.88
CA THR A 88 -0.43 -41.77 -16.15
C THR A 88 -0.57 -40.47 -16.95
N MET A 89 -0.35 -40.51 -18.27
CA MET A 89 -0.58 -39.36 -19.16
C MET A 89 -2.04 -38.90 -19.13
N LEU A 90 -2.98 -39.84 -19.19
CA LEU A 90 -4.41 -39.55 -19.13
C LEU A 90 -4.81 -38.95 -17.77
N ALA A 91 -4.31 -39.53 -16.67
CA ALA A 91 -4.54 -39.03 -15.32
C ALA A 91 -4.03 -37.59 -15.15
N LEU A 92 -2.84 -37.29 -15.66
CA LEU A 92 -2.28 -35.94 -15.68
C LEU A 92 -3.13 -34.98 -16.52
N PHE A 93 -3.49 -35.37 -17.74
CA PHE A 93 -4.30 -34.54 -18.63
C PHE A 93 -5.62 -34.13 -17.97
N ILE A 94 -6.35 -35.10 -17.42
CA ILE A 94 -7.64 -34.87 -16.77
C ILE A 94 -7.47 -34.01 -15.52
N SER A 95 -6.55 -34.39 -14.62
CA SER A 95 -6.43 -33.74 -13.32
C SER A 95 -5.84 -32.34 -13.39
N VAL A 96 -4.79 -32.14 -14.19
CA VAL A 96 -4.18 -30.82 -14.40
C VAL A 96 -5.12 -29.95 -15.23
N GLY A 97 -5.80 -30.49 -16.24
CA GLY A 97 -6.83 -29.79 -17.00
C GLY A 97 -7.98 -29.31 -16.11
N PHE A 98 -8.45 -30.17 -15.21
CA PHE A 98 -9.45 -29.81 -14.20
C PHE A 98 -8.94 -28.70 -13.27
N CYS A 99 -7.73 -28.84 -12.71
CA CYS A 99 -7.17 -27.80 -11.85
C CYS A 99 -7.01 -26.47 -12.60
N ALA A 100 -6.54 -26.51 -13.85
CA ALA A 100 -6.39 -25.34 -14.71
C ALA A 100 -7.74 -24.64 -14.95
N TYR A 101 -8.80 -25.39 -15.25
CA TYR A 101 -10.16 -24.85 -15.38
C TYR A 101 -10.63 -24.20 -14.07
N MET A 102 -10.41 -24.87 -12.93
CA MET A 102 -10.81 -24.37 -11.61
C MET A 102 -10.07 -23.09 -11.17
N THR A 103 -8.95 -22.74 -11.82
CA THR A 103 -8.27 -21.45 -11.56
C THR A 103 -9.16 -20.23 -11.81
N ARG A 104 -10.20 -20.36 -12.65
CA ARG A 104 -11.20 -19.31 -12.88
C ARG A 104 -11.96 -18.95 -11.60
N TYR A 105 -12.19 -19.91 -10.70
CA TYR A 105 -12.91 -19.70 -9.45
C TYR A 105 -12.00 -19.34 -8.29
N ASN A 106 -10.81 -19.95 -8.22
CA ASN A 106 -9.84 -19.66 -7.17
C ASN A 106 -8.40 -19.89 -7.65
N THR A 107 -7.54 -18.89 -7.46
CA THR A 107 -6.13 -18.97 -7.91
C THR A 107 -5.33 -20.08 -7.22
N ARG A 108 -5.79 -20.58 -6.06
CA ARG A 108 -5.20 -21.71 -5.31
C ARG A 108 -5.10 -22.99 -6.15
N TYR A 109 -6.00 -23.18 -7.12
CA TYR A 109 -5.95 -24.34 -8.01
C TYR A 109 -4.70 -24.37 -8.91
N LYS A 110 -3.98 -23.24 -9.07
CA LYS A 110 -2.65 -23.26 -9.71
C LYS A 110 -1.64 -24.06 -8.88
N MET A 111 -1.62 -23.86 -7.55
CA MET A 111 -0.78 -24.66 -6.65
C MET A 111 -1.29 -26.09 -6.51
N ALA A 112 -2.61 -26.29 -6.59
CA ALA A 112 -3.18 -27.64 -6.68
C ALA A 112 -2.66 -28.37 -7.93
N ALA A 113 -2.73 -27.76 -9.10
CA ALA A 113 -2.21 -28.35 -10.34
C ALA A 113 -0.74 -28.78 -10.21
N ILE A 114 0.12 -27.89 -9.68
CA ILE A 114 1.53 -28.19 -9.43
C ILE A 114 1.68 -29.38 -8.48
N THR A 115 0.96 -29.37 -7.37
CA THR A 115 1.06 -30.42 -6.36
C THR A 115 0.51 -31.76 -6.86
N THR A 116 -0.62 -31.75 -7.59
CA THR A 116 -1.19 -32.93 -8.26
C THR A 116 -0.15 -33.56 -9.17
N THR A 117 0.46 -32.78 -10.05
CA THR A 117 1.52 -33.22 -10.97
C THR A 117 2.66 -33.87 -10.19
N ILE A 118 3.16 -33.21 -9.13
CA ILE A 118 4.24 -33.75 -8.29
C ILE A 118 3.82 -35.06 -7.61
N VAL A 119 2.65 -35.12 -6.98
CA VAL A 119 2.19 -36.34 -6.29
C VAL A 119 1.98 -37.48 -7.28
N THR A 120 1.46 -37.22 -8.47
CA THR A 120 1.26 -38.26 -9.50
C THR A 120 2.57 -38.76 -10.11
N LEU A 121 3.53 -37.87 -10.41
CA LEU A 121 4.76 -38.22 -11.12
C LEU A 121 5.89 -38.60 -10.18
N ALA A 122 6.15 -37.81 -9.13
CA ALA A 122 7.27 -38.05 -8.22
C ALA A 122 7.04 -39.25 -7.28
N SER A 123 5.81 -39.75 -7.17
CA SER A 123 5.53 -41.02 -6.50
C SER A 123 5.80 -42.25 -7.38
N LEU A 124 6.08 -42.10 -8.68
CA LEU A 124 6.38 -43.25 -9.54
C LEU A 124 7.63 -43.97 -9.03
N GLY A 125 7.51 -45.27 -8.78
CA GLY A 125 8.59 -46.10 -8.23
C GLY A 125 8.68 -46.12 -6.70
N GLU A 126 7.89 -45.30 -5.99
CA GLU A 126 7.76 -45.41 -4.54
C GLU A 126 6.78 -46.55 -4.16
N PRO A 127 7.09 -47.33 -3.10
CA PRO A 127 6.29 -48.50 -2.72
C PRO A 127 4.87 -48.13 -2.26
N ASN A 128 4.68 -46.96 -1.65
CA ASN A 128 3.38 -46.47 -1.22
C ASN A 128 3.11 -45.04 -1.71
N ARG A 129 2.49 -44.95 -2.90
CA ARG A 129 2.24 -43.68 -3.60
C ARG A 129 1.22 -42.78 -2.89
N VAL A 130 0.26 -43.37 -2.17
CA VAL A 130 -0.75 -42.62 -1.41
C VAL A 130 -0.10 -41.95 -0.20
N GLU A 131 0.71 -42.71 0.52
CA GLU A 131 1.48 -42.21 1.67
C GLU A 131 2.46 -41.09 1.28
N PHE A 132 3.10 -41.19 0.11
CA PHE A 132 3.91 -40.09 -0.45
C PHE A 132 3.12 -38.78 -0.56
N GLY A 133 1.86 -38.83 -1.01
CA GLY A 133 0.98 -37.66 -1.09
C GLY A 133 0.63 -37.07 0.29
N LEU A 134 0.39 -37.92 1.29
CA LEU A 134 0.10 -37.50 2.66
C LEU A 134 1.32 -36.85 3.33
N PHE A 135 2.49 -37.48 3.22
CA PHE A 135 3.74 -36.89 3.74
C PHE A 135 4.03 -35.54 3.09
N ARG A 136 3.67 -35.35 1.82
CA ARG A 136 3.84 -34.05 1.17
C ARG A 136 3.04 -32.93 1.83
N VAL A 137 1.81 -33.21 2.25
CA VAL A 137 0.98 -32.23 2.98
C VAL A 137 1.61 -31.91 4.34
N LEU A 138 2.16 -32.91 5.03
CA LEU A 138 2.87 -32.72 6.31
C LEU A 138 4.15 -31.90 6.15
N GLU A 139 5.01 -32.25 5.18
CA GLU A 139 6.26 -31.53 4.88
C GLU A 139 5.99 -30.06 4.58
N ILE A 140 4.99 -29.78 3.74
CA ILE A 140 4.61 -28.41 3.39
C ILE A 140 3.97 -27.71 4.59
N GLY A 141 3.19 -28.41 5.41
CA GLY A 141 2.63 -27.90 6.66
C GLY A 141 3.71 -27.42 7.63
N ILE A 142 4.77 -28.21 7.84
CA ILE A 142 5.91 -27.86 8.69
C ILE A 142 6.65 -26.65 8.13
N GLY A 143 6.90 -26.63 6.81
CA GLY A 143 7.53 -25.48 6.15
C GLY A 143 6.73 -24.19 6.30
N VAL A 144 5.41 -24.27 6.06
CA VAL A 144 4.48 -23.14 6.22
C VAL A 144 4.41 -22.68 7.68
N GLY A 145 4.32 -23.61 8.63
CA GLY A 145 4.31 -23.30 10.06
C GLY A 145 5.59 -22.61 10.53
N SER A 146 6.74 -23.10 10.09
CA SER A 146 8.06 -22.52 10.41
C SER A 146 8.22 -21.12 9.82
N ALA A 147 7.78 -20.92 8.57
CA ALA A 147 7.78 -19.60 7.94
C ALA A 147 6.81 -18.63 8.62
N PHE A 148 5.63 -19.09 9.03
CA PHE A 148 4.68 -18.29 9.77
C PHE A 148 5.24 -17.86 11.14
N LEU A 149 5.80 -18.80 11.90
CA LEU A 149 6.42 -18.52 13.19
C LEU A 149 7.57 -17.52 13.05
N THR A 150 8.46 -17.74 12.10
CA THR A 150 9.58 -16.83 11.80
C THR A 150 9.05 -15.46 11.34
N SER A 151 7.97 -15.43 10.56
CA SER A 151 7.35 -14.20 10.08
C SER A 151 6.89 -13.29 11.21
N ILE A 152 6.35 -13.86 12.28
CA ILE A 152 5.82 -13.10 13.42
C ILE A 152 6.91 -12.84 14.47
N ALA A 153 7.82 -13.78 14.71
CA ALA A 153 8.83 -13.68 15.76
C ALA A 153 10.06 -12.85 15.36
N VAL A 154 10.53 -12.94 14.11
CA VAL A 154 11.82 -12.38 13.68
C VAL A 154 11.59 -11.13 12.83
N TRP A 155 11.86 -9.95 13.38
CA TRP A 155 11.65 -8.63 12.75
C TRP A 155 10.33 -8.55 11.96
N PRO A 156 9.17 -8.48 12.65
CA PRO A 156 7.89 -8.38 11.97
C PRO A 156 7.80 -7.03 11.26
N MET A 157 8.01 -7.02 9.95
CA MET A 157 7.77 -5.84 9.13
C MET A 157 6.26 -5.66 8.92
N ARG A 158 5.75 -4.57 9.48
CA ARG A 158 4.34 -4.20 9.43
C ARG A 158 4.07 -3.29 8.24
N ALA A 159 3.05 -3.62 7.46
CA ALA A 159 2.54 -2.78 6.39
C ALA A 159 2.06 -1.43 6.93
N SER A 160 1.49 -1.40 8.14
CA SER A 160 1.11 -0.16 8.82
C SER A 160 2.30 0.78 9.06
N GLU A 161 3.43 0.26 9.55
CA GLU A 161 4.63 1.08 9.80
C GLU A 161 5.22 1.61 8.50
N THR A 162 5.27 0.75 7.48
CA THR A 162 5.69 1.15 6.13
C THR A 162 4.80 2.28 5.60
N LEU A 163 3.47 2.15 5.73
CA LEU A 163 2.53 3.16 5.29
C LEU A 163 2.66 4.47 6.08
N LYS A 164 2.83 4.41 7.41
CA LYS A 164 3.04 5.60 8.24
C LYS A 164 4.27 6.38 7.81
N ASN A 165 5.38 5.69 7.56
CA ASN A 165 6.63 6.32 7.10
C ASN A 165 6.48 6.92 5.70
N GLU A 166 5.81 6.21 4.80
CA GLU A 166 5.54 6.71 3.45
C GLU A 166 4.63 7.94 3.48
N LEU A 167 3.54 7.90 4.27
CA LEU A 167 2.64 9.03 4.46
C LEU A 167 3.39 10.23 5.06
N PHE A 168 4.24 10.03 6.07
CA PHE A 168 5.05 11.10 6.66
C PHE A 168 5.86 11.83 5.59
N ASN A 169 6.61 11.09 4.77
CA ASN A 169 7.43 11.67 3.70
C ASN A 169 6.57 12.35 2.63
N GLN A 170 5.43 11.76 2.26
CA GLN A 170 4.56 12.32 1.22
C GLN A 170 3.80 13.56 1.68
N PHE A 171 3.45 13.69 2.96
CA PHE A 171 2.91 14.94 3.49
C PHE A 171 3.95 16.07 3.47
N GLU A 172 5.23 15.77 3.76
CA GLU A 172 6.31 16.75 3.64
C GLU A 172 6.49 17.21 2.19
N GLU A 173 6.49 16.26 1.25
CA GLU A 173 6.58 16.56 -0.19
C GLU A 173 5.34 17.32 -0.70
N CYS A 174 4.14 16.98 -0.20
CA CYS A 174 2.91 17.70 -0.49
C CYS A 174 2.98 19.15 -0.02
N ALA A 175 3.49 19.40 1.20
CA ALA A 175 3.71 20.72 1.74
C ALA A 175 4.73 21.53 0.92
N ALA A 176 5.85 20.93 0.55
CA ALA A 176 6.88 21.59 -0.27
C ALA A 176 6.37 21.92 -1.68
N ASN A 177 5.62 21.00 -2.31
CA ASN A 177 4.99 21.25 -3.62
C ASN A 177 3.94 22.37 -3.54
N TYR A 178 3.15 22.40 -2.47
CA TYR A 178 2.17 23.46 -2.23
C TYR A 178 2.83 24.83 -2.05
N GLU A 179 3.90 24.93 -1.24
CA GLU A 179 4.68 26.15 -1.07
C GLU A 179 5.28 26.62 -2.40
N THR A 180 5.88 25.70 -3.17
CA THR A 180 6.44 26.00 -4.50
C THR A 180 5.37 26.53 -5.48
N LEU A 181 4.18 25.92 -5.52
CA LEU A 181 3.08 26.40 -6.36
C LEU A 181 2.57 27.76 -5.90
N MET A 182 2.49 28.00 -4.59
CA MET A 182 2.09 29.30 -4.06
C MET A 182 3.10 30.39 -4.42
N ASP A 183 4.40 30.14 -4.21
CA ASP A 183 5.44 31.11 -4.56
C ASP A 183 5.48 31.38 -6.06
N GLY A 184 5.36 30.34 -6.90
CA GLY A 184 5.25 30.52 -8.35
C GLY A 184 4.01 31.34 -8.76
N PHE A 185 2.88 31.18 -8.06
CA PHE A 185 1.69 31.97 -8.31
C PHE A 185 1.83 33.43 -7.90
N LEU A 186 2.52 33.70 -6.79
CA LEU A 186 2.77 35.05 -6.28
C LEU A 186 3.86 35.78 -7.09
N ASP A 187 4.87 35.06 -7.58
CA ASP A 187 5.96 35.61 -8.40
C ASP A 187 5.58 35.69 -9.89
N LYS A 188 4.51 36.46 -10.18
CA LYS A 188 4.02 36.70 -11.55
C LYS A 188 3.72 35.43 -12.35
N GLN A 189 3.26 34.38 -11.67
CA GLN A 189 2.86 33.12 -12.31
C GLN A 189 3.95 32.53 -13.23
N SER A 190 5.22 32.64 -12.82
CA SER A 190 6.35 32.05 -13.52
C SER A 190 6.10 30.56 -13.81
N CYS A 191 6.22 30.18 -15.08
CA CYS A 191 5.89 28.83 -15.56
C CYS A 191 6.70 27.77 -14.81
N LEU A 192 6.01 26.89 -14.09
CA LEU A 192 6.58 25.74 -13.41
C LEU A 192 6.24 24.48 -14.23
N ILE A 193 7.25 23.67 -14.53
CA ILE A 193 7.08 22.29 -15.02
C ILE A 193 7.51 21.35 -13.86
N PRO A 194 6.63 21.04 -12.89
CA PRO A 194 7.01 20.20 -11.77
C PRO A 194 6.77 18.74 -12.17
N SER A 195 7.74 18.18 -12.92
CA SER A 195 7.87 16.72 -13.09
C SER A 195 7.88 15.96 -11.75
N ALA A 196 8.25 16.65 -10.67
CA ALA A 196 8.12 16.20 -9.29
C ALA A 196 6.66 15.87 -8.88
N LEU A 197 5.66 16.65 -9.33
CA LEU A 197 4.26 16.41 -8.97
C LEU A 197 3.69 15.18 -9.67
N GLU A 198 4.10 14.89 -10.90
CA GLU A 198 3.74 13.65 -11.59
C GLU A 198 4.32 12.42 -10.89
N ALA A 199 5.59 12.48 -10.50
CA ALA A 199 6.24 11.42 -9.73
C ALA A 199 5.60 11.20 -8.35
N PHE A 200 5.18 12.28 -7.67
CA PHE A 200 4.41 12.25 -6.43
C PHE A 200 3.06 11.54 -6.61
N ASN A 201 2.30 11.91 -7.65
CA ASN A 201 0.99 11.30 -7.93
C ASN A 201 1.06 9.79 -8.19
N GLY A 202 2.11 9.32 -8.88
CA GLY A 202 2.34 7.90 -9.11
C GLY A 202 2.51 7.08 -7.83
N ARG A 203 2.98 7.69 -6.73
CA ARG A 203 3.16 7.02 -5.44
C ARG A 203 1.89 6.94 -4.60
N LEU A 204 0.88 7.78 -4.84
CA LEU A 204 -0.38 7.79 -4.08
C LEU A 204 -1.17 6.49 -4.24
N ALA A 205 -1.21 5.93 -5.46
CA ALA A 205 -1.90 4.66 -5.72
C ALA A 205 -1.34 3.51 -4.88
N LYS A 206 -0.02 3.51 -4.63
CA LYS A 206 0.65 2.51 -3.80
C LYS A 206 0.20 2.58 -2.33
N ASN A 207 -0.05 3.78 -1.79
CA ASN A 207 -0.52 3.95 -0.41
C ASN A 207 -1.86 3.26 -0.20
N ARG A 208 -2.79 3.39 -1.15
CA ARG A 208 -4.11 2.76 -1.08
C ARG A 208 -4.02 1.24 -1.09
N GLU A 209 -3.10 0.69 -1.89
CA GLU A 209 -2.83 -0.75 -1.92
C GLU A 209 -2.27 -1.24 -0.58
N ILE A 210 -1.31 -0.51 0.00
CA ILE A 210 -0.74 -0.85 1.31
C ILE A 210 -1.81 -0.73 2.41
N TYR A 211 -2.63 0.32 2.39
CA TYR A 211 -3.73 0.49 3.35
C TYR A 211 -4.75 -0.65 3.28
N ALA A 212 -5.12 -1.07 2.07
CA ALA A 212 -6.00 -2.22 1.87
C ALA A 212 -5.39 -3.55 2.36
N LYS A 213 -4.05 -3.66 2.43
CA LYS A 213 -3.36 -4.79 3.07
C LYS A 213 -3.45 -4.71 4.60
N VAL A 214 -3.25 -3.53 5.19
CA VAL A 214 -3.36 -3.30 6.65
C VAL A 214 -4.74 -3.71 7.15
N ILE A 215 -5.81 -3.21 6.52
CA ILE A 215 -7.20 -3.51 6.94
C ILE A 215 -7.49 -5.02 6.90
N ARG A 216 -7.04 -5.72 5.85
CA ARG A 216 -7.41 -7.12 5.61
C ARG A 216 -6.70 -8.11 6.52
N LEU A 217 -5.48 -7.83 6.93
CA LEU A 217 -4.59 -8.86 7.50
C LEU A 217 -3.95 -8.47 8.81
N GLU A 218 -3.56 -7.20 8.99
CA GLU A 218 -2.87 -6.80 10.21
C GLU A 218 -3.83 -6.56 11.37
N ARG A 219 -5.10 -6.19 11.09
CA ARG A 219 -6.13 -5.98 12.12
C ARG A 219 -6.36 -7.20 13.03
N PHE A 220 -6.13 -8.42 12.52
CA PHE A 220 -6.30 -9.64 13.30
C PHE A 220 -5.14 -9.93 14.26
N ILE A 221 -3.96 -9.35 14.01
CA ILE A 221 -2.73 -9.68 14.74
C ILE A 221 -2.25 -8.50 15.59
N TYR A 222 -2.51 -7.27 15.14
CA TYR A 222 -2.02 -6.06 15.78
C TYR A 222 -3.16 -5.05 16.02
N VAL A 223 -3.13 -4.41 17.19
CA VAL A 223 -3.99 -3.26 17.50
C VAL A 223 -3.40 -2.04 16.79
N GLU A 224 -4.07 -1.60 15.73
CA GLU A 224 -3.68 -0.43 14.95
C GLU A 224 -4.90 0.46 14.72
N ASP A 225 -4.71 1.78 14.79
CA ASP A 225 -5.76 2.74 14.48
C ASP A 225 -5.92 2.86 12.95
N THR A 226 -6.57 1.85 12.38
CA THR A 226 -6.85 1.78 10.94
C THR A 226 -7.70 2.95 10.47
N GLN A 227 -8.55 3.49 11.36
CA GLN A 227 -9.40 4.63 11.02
C GLN A 227 -8.56 5.89 10.81
N LEU A 228 -7.64 6.20 11.73
CA LEU A 228 -6.73 7.32 11.58
C LEU A 228 -5.84 7.19 10.35
N LEU A 229 -5.36 5.98 10.05
CA LEU A 229 -4.52 5.72 8.89
C LEU A 229 -5.28 5.93 7.58
N GLY A 230 -6.55 5.50 7.52
CA GLY A 230 -7.44 5.75 6.38
C GLY A 230 -7.67 7.23 6.14
N MET A 231 -8.01 7.98 7.20
CA MET A 231 -8.19 9.43 7.09
C MET A 231 -6.93 10.13 6.55
N LYS A 232 -5.72 9.67 6.91
CA LYS A 232 -4.46 10.22 6.39
C LYS A 232 -4.26 9.92 4.89
N VAL A 233 -4.66 8.74 4.42
CA VAL A 233 -4.60 8.40 2.99
C VAL A 233 -5.59 9.28 2.21
N ASP A 234 -6.83 9.39 2.69
CA ASP A 234 -7.89 10.13 2.01
C ASP A 234 -7.58 11.63 1.93
N ILE A 235 -7.09 12.25 3.02
CA ILE A 235 -6.74 13.67 3.02
C ILE A 235 -5.56 13.96 2.08
N LEU A 236 -4.55 13.09 2.03
CA LEU A 236 -3.41 13.25 1.13
C LEU A 236 -3.83 13.17 -0.34
N GLU A 237 -4.71 12.22 -0.70
CA GLU A 237 -5.27 12.10 -2.05
C GLU A 237 -6.06 13.35 -2.45
N LYS A 238 -6.87 13.91 -1.54
CA LYS A 238 -7.57 15.18 -1.75
C LYS A 238 -6.61 16.34 -1.96
N CYS A 239 -5.63 16.52 -1.06
CA CYS A 239 -4.60 17.55 -1.21
C CYS A 239 -3.88 17.45 -2.56
N ALA A 240 -3.50 16.24 -2.99
CA ALA A 240 -2.87 16.01 -4.28
C ALA A 240 -3.76 16.38 -5.48
N SER A 241 -5.07 16.13 -5.40
CA SER A 241 -6.02 16.54 -6.44
C SER A 241 -6.12 18.06 -6.58
N HIS A 242 -6.16 18.77 -5.46
CA HIS A 242 -6.17 20.25 -5.45
C HIS A 242 -4.82 20.83 -5.92
N LEU A 243 -3.69 20.23 -5.57
CA LEU A 243 -2.37 20.64 -6.11
C LEU A 243 -2.30 20.50 -7.63
N ARG A 244 -2.90 19.44 -8.19
CA ARG A 244 -3.02 19.28 -9.66
C ARG A 244 -3.87 20.39 -10.28
N ALA A 245 -4.99 20.76 -9.64
CA ALA A 245 -5.82 21.86 -10.10
C ALA A 245 -5.07 23.21 -10.04
N MET A 246 -4.30 23.47 -8.96
CA MET A 246 -3.44 24.64 -8.84
C MET A 246 -2.37 24.69 -9.95
N LEU A 247 -1.70 23.56 -10.21
CA LEU A 247 -0.71 23.48 -11.29
C LEU A 247 -1.33 23.73 -12.66
N HIS A 248 -2.50 23.15 -12.94
CA HIS A 248 -3.20 23.37 -14.20
C HIS A 248 -3.65 24.84 -14.35
N ALA A 249 -4.04 25.49 -13.26
CA ALA A 249 -4.33 26.93 -13.29
C ALA A 249 -3.06 27.73 -13.62
N LEU A 250 -1.89 27.36 -13.10
CA LEU A 250 -0.61 28.04 -13.37
C LEU A 250 -0.08 27.81 -14.79
N SER A 251 -0.21 26.61 -15.36
CA SER A 251 0.39 26.26 -16.65
C SER A 251 -0.28 26.95 -17.85
N HIS A 252 -1.47 27.51 -17.68
CA HIS A 252 -2.25 28.14 -18.75
C HIS A 252 -2.13 29.68 -18.79
N VAL A 253 -1.13 30.26 -18.13
CA VAL A 253 -0.86 31.71 -18.20
C VAL A 253 -0.33 32.08 -19.57
N HIS A 254 -1.09 32.90 -20.29
CA HIS A 254 -0.65 33.52 -21.54
C HIS A 254 -0.33 35.00 -21.27
N GLY A 255 0.89 35.44 -21.59
CA GLY A 255 1.35 36.83 -21.47
C GLY A 255 2.16 37.16 -20.20
N GLU A 256 2.36 38.45 -19.92
CA GLU A 256 3.04 38.90 -18.69
C GLU A 256 2.18 38.63 -17.46
N GLY A 257 2.79 37.99 -16.45
CA GLY A 257 2.17 37.73 -15.16
C GLY A 257 1.73 39.00 -14.44
N TYR A 258 0.86 38.85 -13.45
CA TYR A 258 0.24 39.95 -12.74
C TYR A 258 0.48 39.87 -11.24
N HIS A 259 0.60 41.05 -10.61
CA HIS A 259 0.73 41.17 -9.17
C HIS A 259 -0.60 40.83 -8.49
N ILE A 260 -0.55 40.03 -7.43
CA ILE A 260 -1.73 39.62 -6.68
C ILE A 260 -1.94 40.58 -5.51
N MET A 261 -3.11 41.20 -5.42
CA MET A 261 -3.42 42.21 -4.39
C MET A 261 -3.52 41.65 -2.97
N MET A 262 -3.70 40.33 -2.83
CA MET A 262 -3.84 39.61 -1.55
C MET A 262 -2.64 38.69 -1.25
N GLU A 263 -1.45 39.08 -1.70
CA GLU A 263 -0.22 38.31 -1.52
C GLU A 263 0.01 37.93 -0.05
N ASN A 264 -0.14 38.88 0.88
CA ASN A 264 0.09 38.65 2.30
C ASN A 264 -0.85 37.58 2.87
N GLU A 265 -2.14 37.66 2.55
CA GLU A 265 -3.15 36.71 3.00
C GLU A 265 -2.93 35.32 2.41
N LEU A 266 -2.50 35.23 1.15
CA LEU A 266 -2.15 33.97 0.51
C LEU A 266 -0.87 33.36 1.10
N ARG A 267 0.15 34.16 1.45
CA ARG A 267 1.34 33.69 2.15
C ARG A 267 1.02 33.16 3.55
N GLN A 268 0.11 33.81 4.27
CA GLN A 268 -0.37 33.34 5.57
C GLN A 268 -1.15 32.02 5.45
N LEU A 269 -2.07 31.93 4.49
CA LEU A 269 -2.80 30.70 4.17
C LEU A 269 -1.83 29.59 3.81
N ALA A 270 -0.81 29.90 3.01
CA ALA A 270 0.17 28.93 2.56
C ALA A 270 0.95 28.32 3.73
N LYS A 271 1.47 29.19 4.61
CA LYS A 271 2.22 28.79 5.81
C LYS A 271 1.39 27.96 6.77
N ALA A 272 0.13 28.35 7.04
CA ALA A 272 -0.74 27.60 7.95
C ALA A 272 -1.09 26.22 7.37
N THR A 273 -1.39 26.17 6.07
CA THR A 273 -1.77 24.95 5.35
C THR A 273 -0.60 23.98 5.23
N SER A 274 0.60 24.46 4.86
CA SER A 274 1.80 23.62 4.76
C SER A 274 2.24 23.08 6.12
N GLN A 275 2.20 23.91 7.17
CA GLN A 275 2.47 23.45 8.53
C GLN A 275 1.47 22.38 8.98
N ALA A 276 0.19 22.55 8.67
CA ALA A 276 -0.82 21.54 8.96
C ALA A 276 -0.58 20.22 8.22
N MET A 277 -0.19 20.25 6.94
CA MET A 277 0.22 19.03 6.21
C MET A 277 1.38 18.32 6.91
N ARG A 278 2.43 19.06 7.30
CA ARG A 278 3.58 18.51 8.04
C ARG A 278 3.16 17.92 9.39
N ASP A 279 2.25 18.60 10.10
CA ASP A 279 1.72 18.12 11.38
C ASP A 279 0.91 16.83 11.21
N ILE A 280 0.07 16.72 10.17
CA ILE A 280 -0.66 15.49 9.82
C ILE A 280 0.29 14.36 9.44
N GLY A 281 1.34 14.64 8.66
CA GLY A 281 2.38 13.65 8.35
C GLY A 281 2.99 13.11 9.63
N SER A 282 3.30 14.00 10.57
CA SER A 282 3.79 13.67 11.90
C SER A 282 2.71 13.08 12.83
N LYS A 283 3.06 12.86 14.10
CA LYS A 283 2.10 12.44 15.14
C LYS A 283 1.33 13.61 15.76
N ARG A 284 1.59 14.86 15.35
CA ARG A 284 0.96 16.06 15.92
C ARG A 284 -0.46 16.30 15.38
N ILE A 285 -1.27 17.04 16.12
CA ILE A 285 -2.58 17.51 15.68
C ILE A 285 -2.37 18.92 15.12
N PRO A 286 -2.84 19.24 13.90
CA PRO A 286 -2.71 20.58 13.34
C PRO A 286 -3.33 21.66 14.21
N ASP A 287 -2.78 22.88 14.15
CA ASP A 287 -3.37 24.05 14.81
C ASP A 287 -4.62 24.54 14.04
N GLU A 288 -5.78 24.10 14.53
CA GLU A 288 -7.10 24.50 14.04
C GLU A 288 -7.30 26.01 14.02
N LYS A 289 -6.81 26.74 15.03
CA LYS A 289 -7.01 28.19 15.11
C LYS A 289 -6.21 28.90 14.03
N SER A 290 -4.94 28.50 13.85
CA SER A 290 -4.09 29.07 12.79
C SER A 290 -4.68 28.82 11.40
N LEU A 291 -5.16 27.60 11.11
CA LEU A 291 -5.81 27.26 9.84
C LEU A 291 -7.09 28.08 9.61
N HIS A 292 -7.97 28.12 10.60
CA HIS A 292 -9.24 28.83 10.50
C HIS A 292 -9.04 30.34 10.30
N ASN A 293 -8.14 30.95 11.08
CA ASN A 293 -7.85 32.37 10.99
C ASN A 293 -7.26 32.75 9.63
N ALA A 294 -6.35 31.94 9.09
CA ALA A 294 -5.74 32.19 7.79
C ALA A 294 -6.77 32.07 6.64
N LEU A 295 -7.66 31.08 6.71
CA LEU A 295 -8.74 30.90 5.73
C LEU A 295 -9.75 32.06 5.76
N VAL A 296 -10.19 32.47 6.95
CA VAL A 296 -11.13 33.59 7.11
C VAL A 296 -10.51 34.91 6.66
N ALA A 297 -9.23 35.15 6.98
CA ALA A 297 -8.51 36.34 6.54
C ALA A 297 -8.45 36.43 5.01
N SER A 298 -8.13 35.33 4.33
CA SER A 298 -8.08 35.30 2.87
C SER A 298 -9.46 35.52 2.23
N GLN A 299 -10.52 34.91 2.79
CA GLN A 299 -11.91 35.08 2.34
C GLN A 299 -12.36 36.54 2.47
N LYS A 300 -12.17 37.13 3.65
CA LYS A 300 -12.55 38.52 3.92
C LYS A 300 -11.83 39.51 3.01
N LYS A 301 -10.53 39.28 2.74
CA LYS A 301 -9.77 40.12 1.81
C LYS A 301 -10.33 40.04 0.39
N LEU A 302 -10.64 38.85 -0.09
CA LEU A 302 -11.22 38.66 -1.42
C LEU A 302 -12.60 39.31 -1.54
N GLU A 303 -13.45 39.19 -0.52
CA GLU A 303 -14.75 39.87 -0.47
C GLU A 303 -14.60 41.40 -0.52
N THR A 304 -13.66 41.95 0.25
CA THR A 304 -13.36 43.39 0.24
C THR A 304 -12.95 43.86 -1.17
N LEU A 305 -12.02 43.15 -1.82
CA LEU A 305 -11.57 43.46 -3.19
C LEU A 305 -12.71 43.35 -4.23
N ARG A 306 -13.64 42.41 -4.04
CA ARG A 306 -14.82 42.26 -4.92
C ARG A 306 -15.81 43.42 -4.74
N ASN A 307 -16.05 43.83 -3.50
CA ASN A 307 -16.98 44.94 -3.17
C ASN A 307 -16.44 46.29 -3.65
N GLU A 308 -15.12 46.50 -3.59
CA GLU A 308 -14.43 47.69 -4.10
C GLU A 308 -14.35 47.72 -5.64
N GLY A 309 -14.79 46.66 -6.32
CA GLY A 309 -14.75 46.56 -7.78
C GLY A 309 -13.34 46.41 -8.35
N ALA A 310 -12.33 46.11 -7.51
CA ALA A 310 -10.94 45.92 -7.92
C ALA A 310 -10.78 44.77 -8.93
N THR A 311 -11.68 43.79 -8.91
CA THR A 311 -11.72 42.65 -9.84
C THR A 311 -12.23 43.01 -11.24
N ARG A 312 -12.98 44.11 -11.42
CA ARG A 312 -13.58 44.48 -12.72
C ARG A 312 -12.56 44.91 -13.78
N ARG A 313 -11.34 45.25 -13.37
CA ARG A 313 -10.26 45.76 -14.25
C ARG A 313 -9.45 44.64 -14.92
N PHE A 314 -9.71 43.37 -14.59
CA PHE A 314 -8.96 42.23 -15.10
C PHE A 314 -9.74 41.46 -16.17
N TYR A 315 -9.04 40.96 -17.19
CA TYR A 315 -9.61 40.09 -18.21
C TYR A 315 -10.21 38.82 -17.58
N LEU A 316 -11.35 38.36 -18.10
CA LEU A 316 -12.10 37.21 -17.61
C LEU A 316 -11.22 35.96 -17.42
N GLN A 317 -10.30 35.69 -18.35
CA GLN A 317 -9.38 34.56 -18.30
C GLN A 317 -8.43 34.61 -17.10
N LYS A 318 -7.88 35.80 -16.76
CA LYS A 318 -7.02 36.00 -15.59
C LYS A 318 -7.81 35.80 -14.29
N MET A 319 -9.08 36.23 -14.25
CA MET A 319 -9.95 36.00 -13.10
C MET A 319 -10.25 34.52 -12.89
N ILE A 320 -10.64 33.79 -13.94
CA ILE A 320 -10.93 32.34 -13.85
C ILE A 320 -9.72 31.60 -13.29
N GLN A 321 -8.53 31.93 -13.81
CA GLN A 321 -7.29 31.34 -13.37
C GLN A 321 -7.01 31.61 -11.89
N PHE A 322 -7.12 32.88 -11.48
CA PHE A 322 -6.97 33.29 -10.08
C PHE A 322 -7.95 32.53 -9.17
N PHE A 323 -9.25 32.50 -9.52
CA PHE A 323 -10.25 31.83 -8.71
C PHE A 323 -10.05 30.32 -8.66
N ALA A 324 -9.65 29.68 -9.76
CA ALA A 324 -9.36 28.24 -9.79
C ALA A 324 -8.19 27.90 -8.86
N PHE A 325 -7.11 28.68 -8.91
CA PHE A 325 -5.95 28.50 -8.03
C PHE A 325 -6.33 28.77 -6.56
N TYR A 326 -7.00 29.90 -6.30
CA TYR A 326 -7.41 30.31 -4.97
C TYR A 326 -8.36 29.31 -4.30
N HIS A 327 -9.42 28.88 -5.01
CA HIS A 327 -10.36 27.91 -4.47
C HIS A 327 -9.70 26.56 -4.20
N SER A 328 -8.76 26.13 -5.05
CA SER A 328 -7.99 24.91 -4.78
C SER A 328 -7.18 25.04 -3.48
N ALA A 329 -6.53 26.19 -3.25
CA ALA A 329 -5.83 26.46 -1.99
C ALA A 329 -6.79 26.51 -0.78
N GLN A 330 -7.97 27.09 -0.93
CA GLN A 330 -9.00 27.07 0.12
C GLN A 330 -9.50 25.66 0.44
N PHE A 331 -9.80 24.86 -0.58
CA PHE A 331 -10.31 23.51 -0.37
C PHE A 331 -9.29 22.62 0.33
N ILE A 332 -7.99 22.78 0.04
CA ILE A 332 -6.94 22.12 0.82
C ILE A 332 -7.05 22.50 2.30
N CYS A 333 -7.12 23.80 2.63
CA CYS A 333 -7.23 24.26 4.02
C CYS A 333 -8.52 23.74 4.70
N GLU A 334 -9.65 23.75 4.00
CA GLU A 334 -10.93 23.24 4.52
C GLU A 334 -10.90 21.73 4.78
N ASP A 335 -10.34 20.95 3.85
CA ASP A 335 -10.19 19.50 4.02
C ASP A 335 -9.27 19.17 5.21
N LEU A 336 -8.20 19.96 5.43
CA LEU A 336 -7.31 19.81 6.60
C LEU A 336 -8.00 20.20 7.92
N LEU A 337 -8.86 21.23 7.91
CA LEU A 337 -9.70 21.59 9.06
C LEU A 337 -10.67 20.46 9.40
N ARG A 338 -11.37 19.90 8.40
CA ARG A 338 -12.29 18.76 8.57
C ARG A 338 -11.55 17.56 9.17
N TYR A 339 -10.37 17.21 8.65
CA TYR A 339 -9.51 16.17 9.21
C TYR A 339 -9.17 16.43 10.68
N THR A 340 -8.82 17.67 11.02
CA THR A 340 -8.45 18.06 12.40
C THR A 340 -9.61 17.89 13.37
N HIS A 341 -10.82 18.29 12.98
CA HIS A 341 -12.03 18.09 13.78
C HIS A 341 -12.39 16.61 13.97
N GLU A 342 -12.35 15.82 12.88
CA GLU A 342 -12.63 14.38 12.96
C GLU A 342 -11.62 13.65 13.86
N ARG A 343 -10.33 13.99 13.73
CA ARG A 343 -9.28 13.43 14.58
C ARG A 343 -9.47 13.75 16.06
N LYS A 344 -9.85 14.99 16.41
CA LYS A 344 -10.18 15.36 17.79
C LYS A 344 -11.37 14.56 18.30
N ARG A 345 -12.42 14.39 17.49
CA ARG A 345 -13.62 13.60 17.84
C ARG A 345 -13.29 12.13 18.14
N ILE A 346 -12.40 11.51 17.37
CA ILE A 346 -11.94 10.14 17.60
C ILE A 346 -11.14 10.06 18.91
N ASN A 347 -10.24 11.00 19.16
CA ASN A 347 -9.44 11.03 20.38
C ASN A 347 -10.30 11.20 21.66
N THR A 348 -11.37 11.99 21.59
CA THR A 348 -12.33 12.17 22.70
C THR A 348 -13.18 10.91 22.95
N LYS A 349 -13.45 10.10 21.93
CA LYS A 349 -14.14 8.80 22.11
C LYS A 349 -13.24 7.77 22.78
N LEU A 350 -11.95 7.75 22.45
CA LEU A 350 -10.96 6.83 23.01
C LEU A 350 -10.58 7.13 24.46
N THR A 351 -10.83 8.35 24.95
CA THR A 351 -10.55 8.77 26.33
C THR A 351 -11.74 8.62 27.28
N LYS A 352 -12.94 8.34 26.74
CA LYS A 352 -14.18 8.13 27.52
C LYS A 352 -14.58 6.66 27.68
N ASN A 353 -13.93 5.77 26.94
CA ASN A 353 -14.03 4.31 27.07
C ASN A 353 -12.73 3.79 27.68
#